data_AF-A0A7C5DVQ9-F1
#
_entry.id   AF-A0A7C5DVQ9-F1
#
_cell.length_a   1.000
_cell.length_b   1.000
_cell.length_c   1.000
_cell.angle_alpha   90.00
_cell.angle_beta   90.00
_cell.angle_gamma   90.00
#
_symmetry.space_group_name_H-M   'P 1'
#
loop_
_entity.id
_entity.type
_entity.pdbx_description
1 polymer ?
#
loop_
_entity_poly.entity_id
_entity_poly.type
_entity_poly.pdbx_seq_one_letter_code
_entity_poly.pdbx_strand_id
1 'polypeptide(L)'
;MRKVVCVVEYRGTGYNGWQRQKNTASTFQEVLERAISKVTGNNAIVEASSRTDTGVHAVGQVVAFSVSSKLSLCVLKRALNACLPREVRIRSLLEVPQDFHPRRNVKYKRYVYLLALTSATSAFWSDFVFYVRKREFDLELLQRAANLLVGHHDFTSFSAAGGNDRSCWRTVFSFRVEEKSKGLI
;
A
#
# COMPACT_ATOMS: atom_id res chain seq x y z
N MET A 1 2.55 -23.79 13.88
CA MET A 1 2.13 -22.43 13.46
C MET A 1 1.78 -22.46 12.00
N ARG A 2 0.72 -21.76 11.58
CA ARG A 2 0.38 -21.62 10.15
C ARG A 2 0.77 -20.25 9.64
N LYS A 3 1.13 -20.15 8.35
CA LYS A 3 1.41 -18.88 7.70
C LYS A 3 0.18 -18.40 6.94
N VAL A 4 -0.19 -17.16 7.20
CA VAL A 4 -1.40 -16.56 6.63
C VAL A 4 -0.99 -15.31 5.87
N VAL A 5 -1.60 -15.11 4.71
CA VAL A 5 -1.55 -13.87 3.94
C VAL A 5 -2.89 -13.16 4.06
N CYS A 6 -2.87 -11.86 4.34
CA CYS A 6 -4.01 -10.98 4.15
C CYS A 6 -3.81 -9.99 3.01
N VAL A 7 -4.93 -9.64 2.39
CA VAL A 7 -5.06 -8.39 1.64
C VAL A 7 -5.63 -7.34 2.59
N VAL A 8 -4.89 -6.26 2.79
CA VAL A 8 -5.22 -5.16 3.69
C VAL A 8 -5.50 -3.91 2.89
N GLU A 9 -6.60 -3.26 3.22
CA GLU A 9 -6.97 -1.93 2.76
C GLU A 9 -6.74 -0.94 3.92
N TYR A 10 -6.16 0.21 3.63
CA TYR A 10 -6.00 1.28 4.60
C TYR A 10 -6.05 2.68 4.02
N ARG A 11 -6.63 3.61 4.79
CA ARG A 11 -6.50 5.06 4.56
C ARG A 11 -5.26 5.58 5.29
N GLY A 12 -4.31 6.13 4.53
CA GLY A 12 -3.02 6.64 4.95
C GLY A 12 -3.08 7.92 5.80
N THR A 13 -4.14 8.72 5.66
CA THR A 13 -4.29 10.00 6.37
C THR A 13 -4.18 9.82 7.88
N GLY A 14 -3.26 10.55 8.52
CA GLY A 14 -3.01 10.47 9.96
C GLY A 14 -2.09 9.33 10.41
N TYR A 15 -1.55 8.53 9.48
CA TYR A 15 -0.60 7.45 9.76
C TYR A 15 0.80 7.78 9.25
N ASN A 16 1.81 7.38 10.02
CA ASN A 16 3.24 7.57 9.74
C ASN A 16 3.81 6.47 8.84
N GLY A 17 3.00 6.03 7.87
CA GLY A 17 3.35 5.02 6.88
C GLY A 17 3.25 3.59 7.39
N TRP A 18 3.88 2.68 6.65
CA TRP A 18 3.81 1.25 6.91
C TRP A 18 4.69 0.81 8.08
N GLN A 19 5.98 1.12 7.99
CA GLN A 19 7.03 0.50 8.81
C GLN A 19 6.93 0.97 10.27
N ARG A 20 7.00 0.02 11.21
CA ARG A 20 7.08 0.33 12.65
C ARG A 20 8.26 1.25 12.95
N GLN A 21 8.03 2.27 13.78
CA GLN A 21 9.03 3.27 14.19
C GLN A 21 9.05 3.38 15.72
N LYS A 22 10.16 3.87 16.30
CA LYS A 22 10.31 3.96 17.77
C LYS A 22 9.52 5.12 18.38
N ASN A 23 9.28 6.18 17.61
CA ASN A 23 8.71 7.46 18.06
C ASN A 23 7.19 7.56 17.82
N THR A 24 6.56 6.57 17.19
CA THR A 24 5.13 6.61 16.90
C THR A 24 4.55 5.21 16.76
N ALA A 25 3.38 5.01 17.36
CA ALA A 25 2.58 3.81 17.20
C ALA A 25 1.62 3.87 15.99
N SER A 26 1.52 5.03 15.32
CA SER A 26 0.58 5.25 14.21
C SER A 26 1.12 4.71 12.88
N THR A 27 1.63 3.47 12.88
CA THR A 27 2.13 2.80 11.68
C THR A 27 1.29 1.56 11.38
N PHE A 28 1.08 1.25 10.11
CA PHE A 28 0.21 0.12 9.75
C PHE A 28 0.75 -1.24 10.20
N GLN A 29 2.07 -1.41 10.19
CA GLN A 29 2.71 -2.61 10.72
C GLN A 29 2.34 -2.82 12.20
N GLU A 30 2.52 -1.79 13.04
CA GLU A 30 2.26 -1.89 14.46
C GLU A 30 0.76 -2.07 14.77
N VAL A 31 -0.10 -1.36 14.04
CA VAL A 31 -1.57 -1.50 14.16
C VAL A 31 -2.01 -2.95 13.90
N LEU A 32 -1.49 -3.56 12.83
CA LEU A 32 -1.81 -4.95 12.50
C LEU A 32 -1.23 -5.92 13.54
N GLU A 33 0.02 -5.75 13.94
CA GLU A 33 0.67 -6.61 14.93
C GLU A 33 -0.06 -6.56 16.28
N ARG A 34 -0.46 -5.37 16.74
CA ARG A 34 -1.26 -5.22 17.97
C ARG A 34 -2.62 -5.91 17.86
N ALA A 35 -3.31 -5.77 16.73
CA ALA A 35 -4.60 -6.44 16.50
C ALA A 35 -4.43 -7.98 16.49
N ILE A 36 -3.38 -8.49 15.85
CA ILE A 36 -3.08 -9.93 15.82
C ILE A 36 -2.75 -10.44 17.22
N SER A 37 -1.88 -9.73 17.97
CA SER A 37 -1.57 -10.08 19.35
C SER A 37 -2.81 -10.11 20.23
N LYS A 38 -3.71 -9.12 20.09
CA LYS A 38 -4.95 -9.06 20.87
C LYS A 38 -5.89 -10.24 20.59
N VAL A 39 -6.02 -10.64 19.32
CA VAL A 39 -6.93 -11.73 18.92
C VAL A 39 -6.35 -13.11 19.24
N THR A 40 -5.03 -13.27 19.15
CA THR A 40 -4.39 -14.58 19.17
C THR A 40 -3.61 -14.86 20.45
N GLY A 41 -3.40 -13.85 21.30
CA GLY A 41 -2.56 -13.93 22.50
C GLY A 41 -1.07 -14.07 22.22
N ASN A 42 -0.64 -14.04 20.95
CA ASN A 42 0.74 -14.27 20.54
C ASN A 42 1.29 -13.05 19.80
N ASN A 43 2.53 -12.68 20.10
CA ASN A 43 3.22 -11.65 19.32
C ASN A 43 3.39 -12.11 17.88
N ALA A 44 2.93 -11.28 16.95
CA ALA A 44 3.13 -11.48 15.52
C ALA A 44 4.14 -10.47 14.98
N ILE A 45 4.95 -10.92 14.04
CA ILE A 45 5.72 -10.07 13.15
C ILE A 45 5.03 -10.14 11.80
N VAL A 46 4.64 -8.98 11.26
CA VAL A 46 4.01 -8.91 9.95
C VAL A 46 5.01 -8.44 8.90
N GLU A 47 4.99 -9.10 7.74
CA GLU A 47 5.80 -8.74 6.58
C GLU A 47 4.86 -8.22 5.48
N ALA A 48 5.17 -7.09 4.85
CA ALA A 48 4.39 -6.60 3.71
C ALA A 48 5.10 -6.78 2.37
N SER A 49 4.29 -6.78 1.31
CA SER A 49 4.79 -6.74 -0.06
C SER A 49 5.51 -5.42 -0.37
N SER A 50 5.05 -4.31 0.22
CA SER A 50 5.61 -2.97 0.07
C SER A 50 5.61 -2.20 1.37
N ARG A 51 6.62 -1.34 1.55
CA ARG A 51 6.51 -0.20 2.46
C ARG A 51 5.76 0.93 1.75
N THR A 52 4.94 1.65 2.49
CA THR A 52 4.29 2.88 2.05
C THR A 52 4.69 4.00 2.99
N ASP A 53 4.90 5.20 2.44
CA ASP A 53 5.30 6.37 3.22
C ASP A 53 4.12 6.97 3.99
N THR A 54 4.42 7.94 4.85
CA THR A 54 3.42 8.71 5.61
C THR A 54 2.33 9.26 4.69
N GLY A 55 1.06 9.07 5.09
CA GLY A 55 -0.08 9.53 4.31
C GLY A 55 -0.48 8.67 3.11
N VAL A 56 0.35 7.71 2.68
CA VAL A 56 0.03 6.88 1.50
C VAL A 56 -1.04 5.83 1.83
N HIS A 57 -2.05 5.74 0.96
CA HIS A 57 -3.16 4.78 1.06
C HIS A 57 -2.84 3.44 0.40
N ALA A 58 -3.59 2.40 0.73
CA ALA A 58 -3.57 1.15 -0.01
C ALA A 58 -4.96 0.53 -0.12
N VAL A 59 -5.30 0.05 -1.32
CA VAL A 59 -6.54 -0.72 -1.57
C VAL A 59 -6.33 -2.23 -1.45
N GLY A 60 -5.08 -2.68 -1.39
CA GLY A 60 -4.75 -4.10 -1.45
C GLY A 60 -3.29 -4.41 -1.14
N GLN A 61 -2.78 -3.90 -0.02
CA GLN A 61 -1.46 -4.27 0.47
C GLN A 61 -1.47 -5.75 0.87
N VAL A 62 -0.55 -6.54 0.33
CA VAL A 62 -0.40 -7.95 0.71
C VAL A 62 0.54 -8.06 1.90
N VAL A 63 0.07 -8.73 2.94
CA VAL A 63 0.78 -8.87 4.22
C VAL A 63 0.79 -10.33 4.62
N ALA A 64 1.92 -10.84 5.11
CA ALA A 64 2.04 -12.20 5.62
C ALA A 64 2.43 -12.18 7.10
N PHE A 65 1.91 -13.15 7.86
CA PHE A 65 2.32 -13.38 9.25
C PHE A 65 2.10 -14.83 9.64
N SER A 66 2.85 -15.29 10.64
CA SER A 66 2.68 -16.60 11.24
C SER A 66 1.83 -16.49 12.49
N VAL A 67 0.90 -17.44 12.67
CA VAL A 67 -0.01 -17.45 13.81
C VAL A 67 -0.19 -18.86 14.36
N SER A 68 -0.27 -18.96 15.69
CA SER A 68 -0.75 -20.15 16.39
C SER A 68 -2.20 -19.91 16.84
N SER A 69 -3.16 -20.32 16.02
CA SER A 69 -4.58 -20.13 16.31
C SER A 69 -5.40 -21.26 15.70
N LYS A 70 -6.39 -21.76 16.46
CA LYS A 70 -7.37 -22.75 16.01
C LYS A 70 -8.57 -22.12 15.29
N LEU A 71 -8.64 -20.78 15.23
CA LEU A 71 -9.75 -20.08 14.58
C LEU A 71 -9.76 -20.39 13.08
N SER A 72 -10.94 -20.56 12.49
CA SER A 72 -11.05 -20.58 11.02
C SER A 72 -10.63 -19.23 10.43
N LEU A 73 -10.19 -19.19 9.18
CA LEU A 73 -9.78 -17.92 8.54
C LEU A 73 -10.92 -16.89 8.52
N CYS A 74 -12.17 -17.33 8.36
CA CYS A 74 -13.33 -16.44 8.41
C CYS A 74 -13.50 -15.80 9.80
N VAL A 75 -13.40 -16.60 10.87
CA VAL A 75 -13.50 -16.10 12.24
C VAL A 75 -12.31 -15.21 12.59
N LEU A 76 -11.10 -15.60 12.19
CA LEU A 76 -9.88 -14.79 12.39
C LEU A 76 -10.00 -13.43 11.70
N LYS A 77 -10.45 -13.38 10.43
CA LYS A 77 -10.68 -12.12 9.70
C LYS A 77 -11.67 -11.21 10.45
N ARG A 78 -12.79 -11.77 10.92
CA ARG A 78 -13.82 -11.02 11.67
C ARG A 78 -13.25 -10.47 12.98
N ALA A 79 -12.55 -11.29 13.75
CA ALA A 79 -11.96 -10.89 15.02
C ALA A 79 -10.87 -9.80 14.84
N LEU A 80 -10.02 -9.94 13.83
CA LEU A 80 -9.01 -8.93 13.49
C LEU A 80 -9.66 -7.61 13.11
N ASN A 81 -10.64 -7.62 12.20
CA ASN A 81 -11.37 -6.40 11.80
C ASN A 81 -12.12 -5.73 12.95
N ALA A 82 -12.59 -6.49 13.95
CA ALA A 82 -13.19 -5.93 15.16
C ALA A 82 -12.17 -5.23 16.07
N CYS A 83 -10.87 -5.58 15.98
CA CYS A 83 -9.79 -4.95 16.74
C CYS A 83 -9.08 -3.83 15.97
N LEU A 84 -9.31 -3.71 14.66
CA LEU A 84 -8.64 -2.72 13.81
C LEU A 84 -9.39 -1.37 13.80
N PRO A 85 -8.66 -0.23 13.79
CA PRO A 85 -9.24 1.09 13.54
C PRO A 85 -10.07 1.11 12.26
N ARG A 86 -11.06 2.01 12.18
CA ARG A 86 -11.98 2.06 11.03
C ARG A 86 -11.28 2.28 9.69
N GLU A 87 -10.12 2.92 9.71
CA GLU A 87 -9.29 3.22 8.56
C GLU A 87 -8.52 2.00 8.03
N VAL A 88 -8.50 0.87 8.73
CA VAL A 88 -7.75 -0.34 8.36
C VAL A 88 -8.68 -1.55 8.31
N ARG A 89 -8.70 -2.25 7.18
CA ARG A 89 -9.58 -3.41 6.96
C ARG A 89 -8.86 -4.56 6.26
N ILE A 90 -8.99 -5.75 6.82
CA ILE A 90 -8.60 -7.00 6.17
C ILE A 90 -9.72 -7.42 5.22
N ARG A 91 -9.40 -7.47 3.93
CA ARG A 91 -10.32 -7.84 2.84
C ARG A 91 -10.42 -9.34 2.66
N SER A 92 -9.31 -10.06 2.78
CA SER A 92 -9.25 -11.53 2.67
C SER A 92 -8.10 -12.09 3.50
N LEU A 93 -8.21 -13.38 3.84
CA LEU A 93 -7.15 -14.19 4.43
C LEU A 93 -7.02 -15.48 3.63
N LEU A 94 -5.79 -15.93 3.44
CA LEU A 94 -5.46 -17.21 2.82
C LEU A 94 -4.31 -17.87 3.59
N GLU A 95 -4.42 -19.16 3.83
CA GLU A 95 -3.29 -19.95 4.36
C GLU A 95 -2.32 -20.26 3.21
N VAL A 96 -1.03 -20.08 3.46
CA VAL A 96 0.02 -20.23 2.45
C VAL A 96 1.16 -21.11 2.98
N PRO A 97 1.99 -21.68 2.10
CA PRO A 97 3.23 -22.33 2.49
C PRO A 97 4.10 -21.45 3.40
N GLN A 98 4.84 -22.07 4.33
CA GLN A 98 5.64 -21.36 5.34
C GLN A 98 6.77 -20.50 4.74
N ASP A 99 7.26 -20.90 3.57
CA ASP A 99 8.32 -20.23 2.82
C ASP A 99 7.82 -19.03 1.98
N PHE A 100 6.50 -18.84 1.86
CA PHE A 100 5.93 -17.68 1.17
C PHE A 100 6.42 -16.37 1.79
N HIS A 101 6.96 -15.48 0.98
CA HIS A 101 7.44 -14.17 1.41
C HIS A 101 6.78 -13.06 0.58
N PRO A 102 6.00 -12.15 1.19
CA PRO A 102 5.13 -11.22 0.47
C PRO A 102 5.89 -10.24 -0.42
N ARG A 103 7.15 -9.89 -0.07
CA ARG A 103 8.02 -9.08 -0.94
C ARG A 103 8.64 -9.84 -2.12
N ARG A 104 8.98 -11.13 -1.96
CA ARG A 104 9.74 -11.91 -2.96
C ARG A 104 8.83 -12.67 -3.92
N ASN A 105 7.66 -13.09 -3.46
CA ASN A 105 6.71 -13.85 -4.27
C ASN A 105 5.71 -12.96 -5.02
N VAL A 106 5.66 -11.65 -4.76
CA VAL A 106 4.83 -10.72 -5.52
C VAL A 106 5.33 -10.64 -6.97
N LYS A 107 4.41 -10.66 -7.93
CA LYS A 107 4.76 -10.62 -9.37
C LYS A 107 4.91 -9.20 -9.88
N TYR A 108 4.02 -8.32 -9.45
CA TYR A 108 4.06 -6.90 -9.78
C TYR A 108 3.33 -6.12 -8.70
N LYS A 109 3.54 -4.81 -8.72
CA LYS A 109 2.85 -3.85 -7.85
C LYS A 109 2.24 -2.79 -8.74
N ARG A 110 1.04 -2.33 -8.36
CA ARG A 110 0.34 -1.26 -9.08
C ARG A 110 0.13 -0.11 -8.12
N TYR A 111 0.53 1.07 -8.56
CA TYR A 111 0.30 2.34 -7.89
C TYR A 111 -0.66 3.16 -8.74
N VAL A 112 -1.48 3.96 -8.07
CA VAL A 112 -2.38 4.92 -8.70
C VAL A 112 -2.15 6.25 -7.99
N TYR A 113 -1.83 7.27 -8.76
CA TYR A 113 -1.80 8.65 -8.30
C TYR A 113 -3.05 9.33 -8.83
N LEU A 114 -3.72 10.10 -7.97
CA LEU A 114 -4.87 10.89 -8.35
C LEU A 114 -4.49 12.37 -8.24
N LEU A 115 -4.65 13.11 -9.32
CA LEU A 115 -4.41 14.54 -9.39
C LEU A 115 -5.74 15.26 -9.57
N ALA A 116 -5.95 16.34 -8.83
CA ALA A 116 -7.11 17.21 -9.04
C ALA A 116 -6.68 18.50 -9.74
N LEU A 117 -7.30 18.80 -10.88
CA LEU A 117 -6.96 19.96 -11.71
C LEU A 117 -7.79 21.21 -11.41
N THR A 118 -8.85 21.06 -10.62
CA THR A 118 -9.77 22.16 -10.30
C THR A 118 -9.73 22.49 -8.83
N SER A 119 -9.84 23.78 -8.51
CA SER A 119 -9.91 24.25 -7.12
C SER A 119 -11.19 23.78 -6.42
N ALA A 120 -12.22 23.43 -7.18
CA ALA A 120 -13.47 22.82 -6.68
C ALA A 120 -13.33 21.30 -6.53
N THR A 121 -12.20 20.83 -5.98
CA THR A 121 -12.00 19.42 -5.68
C THR A 121 -13.07 18.97 -4.68
N SER A 122 -13.69 17.82 -4.95
CA SER A 122 -14.73 17.26 -4.08
C SER A 122 -14.18 16.98 -2.68
N ALA A 123 -14.94 17.40 -1.65
CA ALA A 123 -14.62 17.14 -0.23
C ALA A 123 -14.45 15.65 0.12
N PHE A 124 -15.01 14.73 -0.68
CA PHE A 124 -14.84 13.29 -0.48
C PHE A 124 -13.47 12.78 -0.93
N TRP A 125 -12.82 13.49 -1.85
CA TRP A 125 -11.57 13.09 -2.48
C TRP A 125 -10.35 13.81 -1.89
N SER A 126 -10.54 14.77 -0.97
CA SER A 126 -9.48 15.63 -0.45
C SER A 126 -8.28 14.89 0.13
N ASP A 127 -8.51 13.74 0.77
CA ASP A 127 -7.45 12.89 1.34
C ASP A 127 -6.67 12.09 0.28
N PHE A 128 -7.24 11.93 -0.91
CA PHE A 128 -6.78 10.96 -1.91
C PHE A 128 -6.10 11.60 -3.12
N VAL A 129 -6.26 12.91 -3.29
CA VAL A 129 -5.83 13.62 -4.49
C VAL A 129 -4.74 14.63 -4.17
N PHE A 130 -3.81 14.78 -5.11
CA PHE A 130 -2.89 15.90 -5.09
C PHE A 130 -3.45 17.04 -5.94
N TYR A 131 -3.73 18.18 -5.32
CA TYR A 131 -4.25 19.34 -6.05
C TYR A 131 -3.14 20.03 -6.84
N VAL A 132 -3.33 20.16 -8.15
CA VAL A 132 -2.42 20.90 -9.04
C VAL A 132 -3.07 22.25 -9.39
N ARG A 133 -2.48 23.34 -8.89
CA ARG A 133 -2.99 24.69 -9.11
C ARG A 133 -2.80 25.12 -10.57
N LYS A 134 -3.92 25.31 -11.29
CA LYS A 134 -4.06 25.97 -12.60
C LYS A 134 -2.91 25.69 -13.57
N ARG A 135 -2.86 24.48 -14.10
CA ARG A 135 -2.09 24.15 -15.31
C ARG A 135 -2.98 23.35 -16.24
N GLU A 136 -3.02 23.74 -17.51
CA GLU A 136 -3.51 22.86 -18.56
C GLU A 136 -2.52 21.71 -18.69
N PHE A 137 -3.02 20.49 -18.63
CA PHE A 137 -2.22 19.31 -18.86
C PHE A 137 -2.43 18.85 -20.29
N ASP A 138 -1.35 18.83 -21.05
CA ASP A 138 -1.31 18.07 -22.30
C ASP A 138 -1.20 16.59 -21.93
N LEU A 139 -2.36 15.91 -21.91
CA LEU A 139 -2.47 14.49 -21.56
C LEU A 139 -1.72 13.61 -22.57
N GLU A 140 -1.66 14.01 -23.84
CA GLU A 140 -0.93 13.27 -24.86
C GLU A 140 0.57 13.39 -24.64
N LEU A 141 1.06 14.58 -24.31
CA LEU A 141 2.46 14.79 -23.92
C LEU A 141 2.81 14.00 -22.65
N LEU A 142 1.95 14.03 -21.62
CA LEU A 142 2.15 13.24 -20.41
C LEU A 142 2.19 11.74 -20.71
N GLN A 143 1.25 11.23 -21.52
CA GLN A 143 1.22 9.82 -21.87
C GLN A 143 2.43 9.42 -22.73
N ARG A 144 2.89 10.27 -23.65
CA ARG A 144 4.14 10.05 -24.40
C ARG A 144 5.34 9.99 -23.47
N ALA A 145 5.46 10.92 -22.53
CA ALA A 145 6.54 10.92 -21.54
C ALA A 145 6.48 9.68 -20.62
N ALA A 146 5.28 9.29 -20.17
CA ALA A 146 5.06 8.09 -19.38
C ALA A 146 5.48 6.81 -20.11
N ASN A 147 5.24 6.73 -21.43
CA ASN A 147 5.64 5.60 -22.26
C ASN A 147 7.17 5.42 -22.33
N LEU A 148 7.95 6.50 -22.19
CA LEU A 148 9.42 6.40 -22.12
C LEU A 148 9.89 5.65 -20.87
N LEU A 149 9.08 5.63 -19.80
CA LEU A 149 9.39 4.91 -18.56
C LEU A 149 9.03 3.43 -18.63
N VAL A 150 8.23 2.99 -19.61
CA VAL A 150 7.86 1.58 -19.79
C VAL A 150 9.07 0.79 -20.28
N GLY A 151 9.28 -0.40 -19.73
CA GLY A 151 10.44 -1.24 -20.03
C GLY A 151 11.41 -1.37 -18.84
N HIS A 152 12.61 -1.86 -19.13
CA HIS A 152 13.64 -2.15 -18.14
C HIS A 152 14.69 -1.04 -18.13
N HIS A 153 14.71 -0.24 -17.06
CA HIS A 153 15.55 0.95 -16.96
C HIS A 153 16.22 1.06 -15.59
N ASP A 154 17.29 1.85 -15.53
CA ASP A 154 17.84 2.33 -14.28
C ASP A 154 17.05 3.55 -13.79
N PHE A 155 16.32 3.38 -12.68
CA PHE A 155 15.52 4.44 -12.06
C PHE A 155 16.26 5.20 -10.97
N THR A 156 17.60 5.24 -10.98
CA THR A 156 18.40 5.96 -9.97
C THR A 156 17.95 7.42 -9.81
N SER A 157 17.66 8.13 -10.91
CA SER A 157 17.16 9.52 -10.87
C SER A 157 15.79 9.69 -10.21
N PHE A 158 15.03 8.60 -10.04
CA PHE A 158 13.72 8.58 -9.38
C PHE A 158 13.76 7.95 -7.98
N SER A 159 14.94 7.59 -7.49
CA SER A 159 15.14 7.03 -6.16
C SER A 159 15.44 8.13 -5.14
N ALA A 160 15.01 7.94 -3.89
CA ALA A 160 15.35 8.87 -2.82
C ALA A 160 16.86 8.85 -2.56
N ALA A 161 17.44 10.02 -2.29
CA ALA A 161 18.83 10.14 -1.90
C ALA A 161 19.11 9.29 -0.64
N GLY A 162 20.18 8.50 -0.66
CA GLY A 162 20.51 7.59 0.44
C GLY A 162 19.70 6.28 0.49
N GLY A 163 19.07 5.89 -0.62
CA GLY A 163 18.41 4.58 -0.72
C GLY A 163 19.38 3.42 -0.51
N ASN A 164 18.97 2.45 0.32
CA ASN A 164 19.73 1.21 0.59
C ASN A 164 19.32 0.05 -0.34
N ASP A 165 18.66 0.34 -1.45
CA ASP A 165 18.28 -0.70 -2.42
C ASP A 165 19.54 -1.19 -3.16
N ARG A 166 19.67 -2.52 -3.28
CA ARG A 166 20.84 -3.15 -3.94
C ARG A 166 20.99 -2.79 -5.43
N SER A 167 19.91 -2.30 -6.05
CA SER A 167 19.85 -1.91 -7.44
C SER A 167 18.62 -1.04 -7.66
N CYS A 168 18.74 -0.03 -8.54
CA CYS A 168 17.64 0.81 -9.02
C CYS A 168 17.05 0.33 -10.35
N TRP A 169 17.54 -0.78 -10.90
CA TRP A 169 16.99 -1.38 -12.12
C TRP A 169 15.60 -1.94 -11.87
N ARG A 170 14.59 -1.46 -12.60
CA ARG A 170 13.21 -1.91 -12.47
C ARG A 170 12.58 -2.07 -13.85
N THR A 171 11.56 -2.91 -13.91
CA THR A 171 10.72 -3.05 -15.10
C THR A 171 9.36 -2.43 -14.84
N VAL A 172 9.02 -1.40 -15.59
CA VAL A 172 7.66 -0.85 -15.62
C VAL A 172 6.90 -1.58 -16.72
N PHE A 173 5.88 -2.35 -16.32
CA PHE A 173 5.06 -3.13 -17.25
C PHE A 173 4.06 -2.28 -18.03
N SER A 174 3.55 -1.21 -17.41
CA SER A 174 2.58 -0.31 -18.02
C SER A 174 2.54 1.01 -17.25
N PHE A 175 2.36 2.12 -17.96
CA PHE A 175 2.09 3.42 -17.37
C PHE A 175 0.95 4.07 -18.16
N ARG A 176 -0.18 4.36 -17.50
CA ARG A 176 -1.34 5.01 -18.12
C ARG A 176 -1.66 6.31 -17.41
N VAL A 177 -1.95 7.34 -18.19
CA VAL A 177 -2.43 8.65 -17.77
C VAL A 177 -3.82 8.80 -18.38
N GLU A 178 -4.84 8.93 -17.54
CA GLU A 178 -6.23 8.92 -17.98
C GLU A 178 -6.97 10.03 -17.27
N GLU A 179 -7.57 10.97 -18.01
CA GLU A 179 -8.52 11.90 -17.40
C GLU A 179 -9.83 11.18 -17.06
N LYS A 180 -10.27 11.35 -15.83
CA LYS A 180 -11.56 10.90 -15.32
C LYS A 180 -12.49 12.11 -15.15
N SER A 181 -13.79 11.82 -15.13
CA SER A 181 -14.83 12.84 -14.93
C SER A 181 -14.54 13.69 -13.67
N LYS A 182 -14.79 15.00 -13.77
CA LYS A 182 -14.60 16.01 -12.69
C LYS A 182 -13.16 16.51 -12.48
N GLY A 183 -12.31 16.45 -13.52
CA GLY A 183 -10.96 17.01 -13.47
C GLY A 183 -10.02 16.22 -12.55
N LEU A 184 -10.24 14.92 -12.47
CA LEU A 184 -9.34 13.96 -11.82
C LEU A 184 -8.49 13.30 -12.89
N ILE A 185 -7.17 13.29 -12.74
CA ILE A 185 -6.26 12.48 -13.55
C ILE A 185 -5.74 11.34 -12.68
#